data_AF-A0A933B9L4-F1
#
_entry.id   AF-A0A933B9L4-F1
#
_cell.length_a   1.000
_cell.length_b   1.000
_cell.length_c   1.000
_cell.angle_alpha   90.00
_cell.angle_beta   90.00
_cell.angle_gamma   90.00
#
_symmetry.space_group_name_H-M   'P 1'
#
loop_
_entity.id
_entity.type
_entity.pdbx_description
1 polymer ?
#
loop_
_entity_poly.entity_id
_entity_poly.type
_entity_poly.pdbx_seq_one_letter_code
_entity_poly.pdbx_strand_id
1 'polypeptide(L)'
;MSYVITEKCLGERYAVCATVCPVECIHPVDYKNEPFMIIDPEVCINCGLCLPECPVGAIVASESEDAAYAAINKELTPQAKNNPAAPERPKNDPPKRPGNKLVN
;
A
#
# COMPACT_ATOMS: atom_id res chain seq x y z
N MET A 1 13.09 -9.69 -1.59
CA MET A 1 11.71 -9.88 -2.07
C MET A 1 10.83 -9.21 -1.05
N SER A 2 9.90 -8.38 -1.51
CA SER A 2 8.99 -7.61 -0.69
C SER A 2 7.60 -7.65 -1.30
N TYR A 3 6.58 -7.40 -0.47
CA TYR A 3 5.24 -7.12 -0.97
C TYR A 3 5.19 -5.74 -1.63
N VAL A 4 4.34 -5.58 -2.64
CA VAL A 4 4.28 -4.34 -3.43
C VAL A 4 2.85 -3.80 -3.44
N ILE A 5 2.68 -2.54 -3.01
CA ILE A 5 1.46 -1.77 -3.26
C ILE A 5 1.48 -1.24 -4.69
N THR A 6 0.39 -1.49 -5.43
CA THR A 6 0.21 -1.19 -6.85
C THR A 6 -0.71 0.00 -7.09
N GLU A 7 -0.95 0.36 -8.36
CA GLU A 7 -1.80 1.48 -8.78
C GLU A 7 -3.18 1.51 -8.11
N LYS A 8 -3.77 0.36 -7.80
CA LYS A 8 -5.10 0.28 -7.21
C LYS A 8 -5.22 1.02 -5.87
N CYS A 9 -4.12 1.24 -5.16
CA CYS A 9 -4.14 1.99 -3.90
C CYS A 9 -4.19 3.52 -4.10
N LEU A 10 -3.74 4.01 -5.27
CA LEU A 10 -3.69 5.43 -5.60
C LEU A 10 -5.08 6.03 -5.47
N GLY A 11 -5.23 7.15 -4.75
CA GLY A 11 -6.53 7.80 -4.54
C GLY A 11 -7.47 7.08 -3.56
N GLU A 12 -7.23 5.80 -3.22
CA GLU A 12 -8.06 5.05 -2.29
C GLU A 12 -7.59 5.22 -0.84
N ARG A 13 -6.32 4.86 -0.57
CA ARG A 13 -5.66 4.84 0.75
C ARG A 13 -6.62 4.44 1.90
N TYR A 14 -6.89 3.14 2.02
CA TYR A 14 -7.63 2.61 3.17
C TYR A 14 -6.80 2.50 4.45
N ALA A 15 -5.47 2.39 4.31
CA ALA A 15 -4.47 2.33 5.39
C ALA A 15 -4.58 1.16 6.41
N VAL A 16 -5.60 0.29 6.34
CA VAL A 16 -5.73 -0.88 7.24
C VAL A 16 -4.55 -1.86 7.13
N CYS A 17 -3.92 -1.96 5.97
CA CYS A 17 -2.72 -2.79 5.81
C CYS A 17 -1.55 -2.36 6.72
N ALA A 18 -1.47 -1.07 7.08
CA ALA A 18 -0.39 -0.54 7.91
C ALA A 18 -0.52 -0.99 9.38
N THR A 19 -1.74 -1.14 9.90
CA THR A 19 -1.97 -1.52 11.30
C THR A 19 -1.74 -3.00 11.59
N VAL A 20 -1.78 -3.84 10.56
CA VAL A 20 -1.44 -5.27 10.68
C VAL A 20 0.02 -5.58 10.40
N CYS A 21 0.82 -4.60 9.98
CA CYS A 21 2.22 -4.82 9.64
C CYS A 21 3.08 -4.92 10.91
N PRO A 22 3.70 -6.08 11.21
CA PRO A 22 4.43 -6.28 12.47
C PRO A 22 5.74 -5.51 12.57
N VAL A 23 6.23 -4.98 11.45
CA VAL A 23 7.49 -4.22 11.33
C VAL A 23 7.25 -2.79 10.86
N GLU A 24 5.98 -2.35 10.82
CA GLU A 24 5.56 -0.99 10.48
C GLU A 24 6.18 -0.44 9.18
N CYS A 25 6.43 -1.30 8.19
CA CYS A 25 7.11 -0.92 6.95
C CYS A 25 6.18 -0.28 5.90
N ILE A 26 4.95 0.10 6.27
CA ILE A 26 3.95 0.65 5.35
C ILE A 26 3.72 2.11 5.68
N HIS A 27 4.08 2.99 4.76
CA HIS A 27 4.08 4.42 5.01
C HIS A 27 3.17 5.15 4.02
N PRO A 28 2.44 6.19 4.46
CA PRO A 28 1.66 7.02 3.58
C PRO A 28 2.56 7.98 2.80
N VAL A 29 2.15 8.28 1.57
CA VAL A 29 2.80 9.28 0.73
C VAL A 29 1.76 9.86 -0.22
N ASP A 30 1.98 11.08 -0.70
CA ASP A 30 1.22 11.61 -1.83
C ASP A 30 2.01 11.34 -3.12
N TYR A 31 1.39 10.59 -4.03
CA TYR A 31 1.99 10.22 -5.32
C TYR A 31 1.04 10.66 -6.44
N LYS A 32 1.57 11.28 -7.50
CA LYS A 32 0.75 11.87 -8.60
C LYS A 32 -0.37 12.81 -8.11
N ASN A 33 -0.13 13.55 -7.01
CA ASN A 33 -1.11 14.42 -6.33
C ASN A 33 -2.34 13.67 -5.77
N GLU A 34 -2.22 12.36 -5.54
CA GLU A 34 -3.26 11.53 -4.93
C GLU A 34 -2.70 10.81 -3.69
N PRO A 35 -3.56 10.52 -2.69
CA PRO A 35 -3.13 9.77 -1.51
C PRO A 35 -2.72 8.34 -1.91
N PHE A 36 -1.57 7.91 -1.43
CA PHE A 36 -0.99 6.59 -1.70
C PHE A 36 -0.34 5.99 -0.44
N MET A 37 0.02 4.71 -0.52
CA MET A 37 0.77 3.99 0.50
C MET A 37 1.90 3.23 -0.18
N ILE A 38 3.05 3.14 0.45
CA ILE A 38 4.18 2.32 -0.03
C ILE A 38 4.53 1.26 1.00
N ILE A 39 5.19 0.20 0.54
CA ILE A 39 5.85 -0.79 1.40
C ILE A 39 7.34 -0.57 1.26
N ASP A 40 8.04 -0.33 2.37
CA ASP A 40 9.51 -0.28 2.38
C ASP A 40 10.09 -1.69 2.14
N PRO A 41 10.72 -1.93 0.98
CA PRO A 41 11.22 -3.25 0.63
C PRO A 41 12.42 -3.69 1.47
N GLU A 42 13.13 -2.75 2.12
CA GLU A 42 14.30 -3.06 2.96
C GLU A 42 13.89 -3.53 4.37
N VAL A 43 12.70 -3.13 4.84
CA VAL A 43 12.16 -3.49 6.16
C VAL A 43 11.15 -4.63 6.07
N CYS A 44 10.50 -4.81 4.92
CA CYS A 44 9.49 -5.86 4.73
C CYS A 44 10.07 -7.27 4.98
N ILE A 45 9.48 -7.99 5.95
CA ILE A 45 9.88 -9.36 6.31
C ILE A 45 9.04 -10.47 5.62
N ASN A 46 8.24 -10.12 4.62
CA ASN A 46 7.38 -11.05 3.88
C ASN A 46 6.38 -11.87 4.73
N CYS A 47 5.82 -11.29 5.80
CA CYS A 47 4.84 -11.99 6.65
C CYS A 47 3.46 -12.24 5.99
N GLY A 48 3.05 -11.41 5.02
CA GLY A 48 1.82 -11.59 4.24
C GLY A 48 0.52 -11.14 4.90
N LEU A 49 0.56 -10.59 6.12
CA LEU A 49 -0.64 -10.15 6.84
C LEU A 49 -1.39 -9.00 6.15
N CYS A 50 -0.70 -8.16 5.38
CA CYS A 50 -1.30 -7.01 4.71
C CYS A 50 -2.18 -7.38 3.50
N LEU A 51 -1.95 -8.54 2.86
CA LEU A 51 -2.66 -8.95 1.63
C LEU A 51 -4.18 -9.06 1.79
N PRO A 52 -4.69 -9.88 2.72
CA PRO A 52 -6.14 -10.03 2.91
C PRO A 52 -6.79 -8.77 3.48
N GLU A 53 -6.00 -7.81 3.98
CA GLU A 53 -6.51 -6.61 4.61
C GLU A 53 -6.82 -5.49 3.61
N CYS A 54 -6.24 -5.53 2.41
CA CYS A 54 -6.46 -4.51 1.39
C CYS A 54 -7.81 -4.69 0.70
N PRO A 55 -8.81 -3.80 0.90
CA PRO A 55 -10.17 -4.03 0.40
C PRO A 55 -10.28 -4.01 -1.11
N VAL A 56 -9.36 -3.35 -1.82
CA VAL A 56 -9.32 -3.25 -3.28
C VAL A 56 -8.26 -4.16 -3.92
N GLY A 57 -7.58 -5.00 -3.12
CA GLY A 57 -6.58 -5.95 -3.62
C GLY A 57 -5.42 -5.26 -4.33
N ALA A 58 -4.89 -4.20 -3.71
CA ALA A 58 -3.80 -3.40 -4.26
C ALA A 58 -2.41 -3.94 -3.93
N ILE A 59 -2.29 -4.99 -3.12
CA ILE A 59 -1.00 -5.54 -2.68
C ILE A 59 -0.73 -6.85 -3.39
N VAL A 60 0.44 -6.98 -4.02
CA VAL A 60 0.91 -8.20 -4.70
C VAL A 60 2.10 -8.82 -3.96
N ALA A 61 2.31 -10.13 -4.13
CA ALA A 61 3.23 -10.93 -3.32
C ALA A 61 4.70 -10.76 -3.68
N SER A 62 4.98 -10.26 -4.87
CA SER A 62 6.33 -10.17 -5.43
C SER A 62 6.53 -8.91 -6.25
N GLU A 63 7.74 -8.36 -6.20
CA GLU A 63 8.24 -7.31 -7.09
C GLU A 63 8.14 -7.71 -8.57
N SER A 64 8.17 -9.00 -8.90
CA SER A 64 8.02 -9.48 -10.28
C SER A 64 6.59 -9.38 -10.82
N GLU A 65 5.58 -9.29 -9.94
CA GLU A 65 4.18 -9.15 -10.35
C GLU A 65 3.88 -7.72 -10.80
N ASP A 66 4.58 -6.73 -10.23
CA ASP A 66 4.51 -5.33 -10.63
C ASP A 66 5.84 -4.61 -10.40
N ALA A 67 6.79 -4.82 -11.33
CA ALA A 67 8.13 -4.27 -11.23
C ALA A 67 8.16 -2.73 -11.27
N ALA A 68 7.15 -2.11 -11.91
CA ALA A 68 7.04 -0.66 -11.97
C ALA A 68 6.67 -0.09 -10.60
N TYR A 69 5.66 -0.65 -9.93
CA TYR A 69 5.29 -0.22 -8.58
C TYR A 69 6.26 -0.69 -7.51
N ALA A 70 7.01 -1.77 -7.73
CA ALA A 70 8.14 -2.14 -6.87
C ALA A 70 9.19 -1.02 -6.82
N ALA A 71 9.55 -0.45 -7.99
CA ALA A 71 10.46 0.68 -8.06
C ALA A 71 9.88 1.93 -7.38
N ILE A 72 8.61 2.25 -7.63
CA ILE A 72 7.93 3.39 -7.01
C ILE A 72 7.93 3.28 -5.47
N ASN A 73 7.60 2.11 -4.92
CA ASN A 73 7.59 1.90 -3.48
C ASN A 73 8.97 2.17 -2.88
N LYS A 74 10.02 1.66 -3.52
CA LYS A 74 11.41 1.88 -3.10
C LYS A 74 11.83 3.35 -3.21
N GLU A 75 11.52 4.00 -4.33
CA GLU A 75 11.90 5.40 -4.60
C GLU A 75 11.24 6.39 -3.63
N LEU A 76 9.99 6.12 -3.23
CA LEU A 76 9.24 7.00 -2.33
C LEU A 76 9.52 6.74 -0.83
N THR A 77 10.13 5.59 -0.47
CA THR A 77 10.47 5.24 0.91
C THR A 77 11.17 6.36 1.69
N PRO A 78 12.22 7.04 1.18
CA PRO A 78 12.94 8.05 1.95
C PRO A 78 12.06 9.24 2.36
N GLN A 79 11.11 9.62 1.49
CA GLN A 79 10.14 10.68 1.78
C GLN A 79 9.05 10.19 2.74
N ALA A 80 8.54 8.96 2.52
CA ALA A 80 7.38 8.43 3.22
C ALA A 80 7.65 8.15 4.71
N LYS A 81 8.88 7.81 5.10
CA LYS A 81 9.27 7.50 6.50
C LYS A 81 8.96 8.62 7.51
N ASN A 82 8.91 9.87 7.07
CA ASN A 82 8.67 11.02 7.94
C ASN A 82 7.21 11.48 7.93
N ASN A 83 6.35 10.86 7.11
CA ASN A 83 4.97 11.26 7.00
C ASN A 83 4.17 10.73 8.21
N PRO A 84 3.23 11.51 8.74
CA PRO A 84 2.34 11.03 9.79
C PRO A 84 1.51 9.86 9.28
N ALA A 85 1.18 8.92 10.17
CA ALA A 85 0.32 7.80 9.84
C ALA A 85 -1.00 8.27 9.19
N ALA A 86 -1.42 7.58 8.13
CA ALA A 86 -2.69 7.89 7.49
C ALA A 86 -3.85 7.38 8.36
N PRO A 87 -4.96 8.13 8.46
CA PRO A 87 -6.15 7.64 9.12
C PRO A 87 -6.71 6.43 8.36
N GLU A 88 -7.20 5.44 9.10
CA GLU A 88 -7.88 4.29 8.51
C GLU A 88 -9.22 4.69 7.88
N ARG A 89 -9.52 4.05 6.75
CA ARG A 89 -10.83 4.09 6.11
C ARG A 89 -11.53 2.73 6.30
N PRO A 90 -12.83 2.69 6.61
CA PRO A 90 -13.58 1.44 6.71
C PRO A 90 -13.41 0.56 5.47
N LYS A 91 -13.23 -0.75 5.65
CA LYS A 91 -13.02 -1.69 4.54
C LYS A 91 -14.20 -1.77 3.56
N ASN A 92 -15.40 -1.49 4.05
CA ASN A 92 -16.64 -1.48 3.27
C ASN A 92 -16.92 -0.14 2.58
N ASP A 93 -16.08 0.89 2.78
CA ASP A 93 -16.26 2.17 2.09
C ASP A 93 -16.10 1.97 0.58
N PRO A 94 -17.05 2.47 -0.24
CA PRO A 94 -16.98 2.35 -1.69
C PRO A 94 -15.65 2.87 -2.25
N PRO A 95 -15.03 2.15 -3.21
CA PRO A 95 -13.84 2.64 -3.90
C PRO A 95 -14.10 4.01 -4.55
N LYS A 96 -13.15 4.92 -4.41
CA LYS A 96 -13.21 6.28 -4.97
C LYS A 96 -12.85 6.32 -6.45
N ARG A 97 -12.00 5.40 -6.93
CA ARG A 97 -11.53 5.40 -8.32
C ARG A 97 -12.39 4.54 -9.24
N PRO A 98 -12.73 5.06 -10.44
CA PRO A 98 -13.36 4.24 -11.48
C PRO A 98 -12.52 3.00 -11.80
N GLY A 99 -13.15 1.83 -11.78
CA GLY A 99 -12.50 0.55 -12.07
C GLY A 99 -12.05 -0.24 -10.84
N ASN A 100 -11.79 0.42 -9.71
CA ASN A 100 -11.55 -0.27 -8.45
C ASN A 100 -12.84 -0.91 -7.93
N LYS A 101 -12.72 -2.10 -7.35
CA LYS A 101 -13.82 -2.85 -6.71
C LYS A 101 -13.33 -3.44 -5.41
N LEU A 102 -14.25 -3.61 -4.46
CA LEU A 102 -13.98 -4.40 -3.27
C LEU A 102 -13.74 -5.85 -3.68
N VAL A 103 -12.69 -6.48 -3.17
CA VAL A 103 -12.30 -7.86 -3.47
C VAL A 103 -12.54 -8.82 -2.31
N ASN A 104 -12.85 -8.28 -1.12
CA ASN A 104 -13.04 -9.01 0.13
C ASN A 104 -14.40 -8.67 0.75
#